data_AF-A0A850NX11-F1
#
_entry.id   AF-A0A850NX11-F1
#
_cell.length_a   1.000
_cell.length_b   1.000
_cell.length_c   1.000
_cell.angle_alpha   90.00
_cell.angle_beta   90.00
_cell.angle_gamma   90.00
#
_symmetry.space_group_name_H-M   'P 1'
#
loop_
_entity.id
_entity.type
_entity.pdbx_description
1 polymer ?
#
loop_
_entity_poly.entity_id
_entity_poly.type
_entity_poly.pdbx_seq_one_letter_code
_entity_poly.pdbx_strand_id
1 'polypeptide(L)'
;MNDINKIIKNKSLLLKLLITIGSALFFINYIRCNIRPRYSSFHSGWWSYADQGRYYREVIAWAHLDLAPSQHWYLPMYTLIGVPFWFVHKVDPFIIPDLICFILSIVGVSRLSGKILPDLPYAAQIGALACLVTWVISPAGLLSWVIPWTTTLATPLLIWLFLFADRLLETMQPKWASRCGLLFGLLALTRPTEAMWTALPVILYCLYGVFSSKQSTRVIINCVMVGIMTAMFIAAVGIFLHYICYGSSLGRYLDDSRQTGFELGSVLSQWVLHVISPFPLHPDASLGMAFFFWWLLPGMVGIVLAVAGRRLPPISYVVCAAIVIHWIVYLSYRDLHPEGLWRYNNYHYFKWTQPFFFIFFINLIYVFIKSSKKTRVFIALSSFMILLLLTMWRVDFVPLPAYEQTAYFRTAHEIDIPNGLTTYAQAIRVQAKGSFESINDNHSVFIQAGQIRSFNHNVKAWPINGGFLLESLRKLPSGPGRLLIGNDITPIVGSVPQLGYIVPHFGLPCLHRDVGPYTVL
;
A
#
# COMPACT_ATOMS: atom_id res chain seq x y z
N MET A 1 -27.00 32.01 2.48
CA MET A 1 -27.68 30.71 2.29
C MET A 1 -28.16 30.46 0.86
N ASN A 2 -28.73 31.44 0.16
CA ASN A 2 -29.21 31.26 -1.23
C ASN A 2 -28.11 30.85 -2.24
N ASP A 3 -26.90 31.39 -2.12
CA ASP A 3 -25.78 31.04 -3.02
C ASP A 3 -25.23 29.63 -2.77
N ILE A 4 -25.21 29.17 -1.52
CA ILE A 4 -24.79 27.80 -1.16
C ILE A 4 -25.76 26.79 -1.77
N ASN A 5 -27.07 27.05 -1.70
CA ASN A 5 -28.08 26.19 -2.32
C ASN A 5 -27.95 26.16 -3.85
N LYS A 6 -27.57 27.27 -4.49
CA LYS A 6 -27.31 27.34 -5.94
C LYS A 6 -26.08 26.51 -6.33
N ILE A 7 -25.01 26.54 -5.52
CA ILE A 7 -23.80 25.73 -5.74
C ILE A 7 -24.09 24.24 -5.57
N ILE A 8 -24.83 23.85 -4.52
CA ILE A 8 -25.18 22.43 -4.27
C ILE A 8 -26.04 21.87 -5.42
N LYS A 9 -26.96 22.67 -5.96
CA LYS A 9 -27.78 22.26 -7.12
C LYS A 9 -26.96 22.16 -8.42
N ASN A 10 -25.88 22.94 -8.56
CA ASN A 10 -24.99 22.86 -9.70
C ASN A 10 -23.86 21.84 -9.47
N LYS A 11 -24.16 20.59 -9.81
CA LYS A 11 -23.25 19.43 -9.73
C LYS A 11 -21.85 19.67 -10.32
N SER A 12 -21.74 20.42 -11.42
CA SER A 12 -20.46 20.71 -12.08
C SER A 12 -19.66 21.75 -11.28
N LEU A 13 -20.32 22.80 -10.80
CA LEU A 13 -19.70 23.84 -10.00
C LEU A 13 -19.18 23.28 -8.68
N LEU A 14 -19.97 22.44 -7.99
CA LEU A 14 -19.55 21.79 -6.75
C LEU A 14 -18.30 20.92 -6.96
N LEU A 15 -18.24 20.13 -8.04
CA LEU A 15 -17.07 19.31 -8.35
C LEU A 15 -15.80 20.15 -8.58
N LYS A 16 -15.92 21.24 -9.36
CA LYS A 16 -14.80 22.17 -9.60
C LYS A 16 -14.31 22.81 -8.29
N LEU A 17 -15.24 23.19 -7.41
CA LEU A 17 -14.91 23.74 -6.11
C LEU A 17 -14.13 22.74 -5.25
N LEU A 18 -14.58 21.48 -5.17
CA LEU A 18 -13.89 20.43 -4.40
C LEU A 18 -12.46 20.17 -4.92
N ILE A 19 -12.27 20.12 -6.23
CA ILE A 19 -10.94 19.96 -6.84
C ILE A 19 -10.04 21.17 -6.50
N THR A 20 -10.59 22.39 -6.58
CA THR A 20 -9.87 23.63 -6.27
C THR A 20 -9.44 23.66 -4.81
N ILE A 21 -10.34 23.31 -3.89
CA ILE A 21 -10.06 23.20 -2.45
C ILE A 21 -8.96 22.16 -2.20
N GLY A 22 -9.07 20.96 -2.79
CA GLY A 22 -8.04 19.93 -2.65
C GLY A 22 -6.67 20.39 -3.13
N SER A 23 -6.62 21.07 -4.28
CA SER A 23 -5.37 21.59 -4.85
C SER A 23 -4.76 22.67 -3.96
N ALA A 24 -5.58 23.57 -3.41
CA ALA A 24 -5.11 24.59 -2.47
C ALA A 24 -4.56 23.95 -1.18
N LEU A 25 -5.23 22.93 -0.66
CA LEU A 25 -4.80 22.22 0.56
C LEU A 25 -3.51 21.42 0.34
N PHE A 26 -3.33 20.82 -0.83
CA PHE A 26 -2.06 20.22 -1.25
C PHE A 26 -0.92 21.24 -1.16
N PHE A 27 -1.08 22.42 -1.77
CA PHE A 27 -0.05 23.46 -1.73
C PHE A 27 0.20 24.02 -0.33
N ILE A 28 -0.85 24.26 0.45
CA ILE A 28 -0.71 24.75 1.83
C ILE A 28 0.11 23.75 2.65
N ASN A 29 -0.13 22.45 2.50
CA ASN A 29 0.60 21.42 3.22
C ASN A 29 2.02 21.25 2.69
N TYR A 30 2.22 21.34 1.38
CA TYR A 30 3.56 21.44 0.81
C TYR A 30 4.34 22.59 1.46
N ILE A 31 3.75 23.78 1.55
CA ILE A 31 4.41 24.96 2.11
C ILE A 31 4.71 24.80 3.60
N ARG A 32 3.79 24.22 4.37
CA ARG A 32 3.92 24.00 5.81
C ARG A 32 4.78 22.78 6.18
N CYS A 33 5.12 21.93 5.22
CA CYS A 33 5.92 20.74 5.49
C CYS A 33 7.37 21.14 5.82
N ASN A 34 7.72 21.09 7.10
CA ASN A 34 9.03 21.54 7.56
C ASN A 34 10.20 20.71 7.03
N ILE A 35 9.94 19.45 6.67
CA ILE A 35 10.91 18.47 6.15
C ILE A 35 11.02 18.45 4.62
N ARG A 36 10.36 19.38 3.91
CA ARG A 36 10.50 19.47 2.45
C ARG A 36 11.88 19.98 2.03
N PRO A 37 12.32 19.67 0.79
CA PRO A 37 13.52 20.27 0.20
C PRO A 37 13.46 21.82 0.18
N ARG A 38 14.58 22.48 0.46
CA ARG A 38 14.68 23.96 0.48
C ARG A 38 15.87 24.45 -0.35
N TYR A 39 15.71 25.61 -1.02
CA TYR A 39 16.80 26.27 -1.74
C TYR A 39 17.99 26.60 -0.86
N SER A 40 17.77 26.92 0.42
CA SER A 40 18.84 27.22 1.37
C SER A 40 19.73 26.03 1.70
N SER A 41 19.31 24.80 1.39
CA SER A 41 20.09 23.58 1.57
C SER A 41 19.65 22.52 0.56
N PHE A 42 20.33 22.47 -0.58
CA PHE A 42 19.96 21.67 -1.75
C PHE A 42 19.81 20.15 -1.49
N HIS A 43 20.40 19.65 -0.39
CA HIS A 43 20.31 18.24 0.03
C HIS A 43 19.60 18.05 1.38
N SER A 44 18.75 19.00 1.79
CA SER A 44 17.95 18.88 3.02
C SER A 44 16.62 18.16 2.79
N GLY A 45 16.00 17.69 3.88
CA GLY A 45 14.66 17.12 3.86
C GLY A 45 14.63 15.78 3.14
N TRP A 46 13.69 15.58 2.23
CA TRP A 46 13.50 14.31 1.52
C TRP A 46 14.70 13.88 0.66
N TRP A 47 15.66 14.77 0.37
CA TRP A 47 16.93 14.39 -0.24
C TRP A 47 17.75 13.40 0.60
N SER A 48 17.60 13.44 1.93
CA SER A 48 18.28 12.50 2.83
C SER A 48 17.48 11.22 3.07
N TYR A 49 16.28 11.09 2.48
CA TYR A 49 15.46 9.88 2.64
C TYR A 49 15.90 8.81 1.65
N ALA A 50 15.76 7.54 2.03
CA ALA A 50 16.26 6.41 1.25
C ALA A 50 15.67 6.37 -0.17
N ASP A 51 14.33 6.42 -0.28
CA ASP A 51 13.64 6.37 -1.58
C ASP A 51 13.67 7.72 -2.30
N GLN A 52 13.26 8.80 -1.64
CA GLN A 52 13.13 10.10 -2.29
C GLN A 52 14.47 10.65 -2.76
N GLY A 53 15.54 10.50 -1.97
CA GLY A 53 16.88 10.91 -2.36
C GLY A 53 17.37 10.20 -3.63
N ARG A 54 16.98 8.93 -3.82
CA ARG A 54 17.25 8.18 -5.05
C ARG A 54 16.42 8.69 -6.23
N TYR A 55 15.13 8.98 -6.04
CA TYR A 55 14.30 9.59 -7.10
C TYR A 55 14.89 10.91 -7.60
N TYR A 56 15.32 11.79 -6.67
CA TYR A 56 15.91 13.07 -7.04
C TYR A 56 17.24 12.92 -7.78
N ARG A 57 18.12 12.02 -7.34
CA ARG A 57 19.39 11.72 -8.05
C ARG A 57 19.14 11.20 -9.46
N GLU A 58 18.19 10.28 -9.62
CA GLU A 58 17.80 9.76 -10.93
C GLU A 58 17.27 10.84 -11.87
N VAL A 59 16.42 11.76 -11.37
CA VAL A 59 15.93 12.88 -12.18
C VAL A 59 17.10 13.72 -12.72
N ILE A 60 18.09 14.00 -11.88
CA ILE A 60 19.30 14.72 -12.29
C ILE A 60 20.07 13.93 -13.34
N ALA A 61 20.28 12.63 -13.12
CA ALA A 61 21.01 11.78 -14.02
C ALA A 61 20.35 11.73 -15.40
N TRP A 62 19.03 11.51 -15.46
CA TRP A 62 18.26 11.58 -16.70
C TRP A 62 18.34 12.95 -17.37
N ALA A 63 18.26 14.05 -16.61
CA ALA A 63 18.38 15.41 -17.14
C ALA A 63 19.74 15.70 -17.78
N HIS A 64 20.81 15.01 -17.35
CA HIS A 64 22.16 15.14 -17.89
C HIS A 64 22.56 13.98 -18.82
N LEU A 65 21.63 13.07 -19.12
CA LEU A 65 21.91 11.85 -19.88
C LEU A 65 23.04 10.99 -19.27
N ASP A 66 23.19 11.04 -17.93
CA ASP A 66 24.08 10.15 -17.21
C ASP A 66 23.40 8.79 -17.07
N LEU A 67 23.87 7.82 -17.83
CA LEU A 67 23.32 6.47 -17.94
C LEU A 67 24.08 5.48 -17.03
N ALA A 68 24.98 5.95 -16.17
CA ALA A 68 25.75 5.07 -15.30
C ALA A 68 24.83 4.30 -14.34
N PRO A 69 24.98 2.96 -14.22
CA PRO A 69 24.10 2.14 -13.37
C PRO A 69 24.08 2.54 -11.89
N SER A 70 25.08 3.29 -11.40
CA SER A 70 25.11 3.80 -10.02
C SER A 70 24.17 4.99 -9.78
N GLN A 71 23.72 5.67 -10.83
CA GLN A 71 22.80 6.80 -10.73
C GLN A 71 21.34 6.38 -10.80
N HIS A 72 21.09 5.17 -11.30
CA HIS A 72 19.76 4.61 -11.46
C HIS A 72 19.52 3.57 -10.37
N TRP A 73 18.31 3.53 -9.84
CA TRP A 73 17.88 2.55 -8.86
C TRP A 73 16.52 1.97 -9.25
N TYR A 74 15.49 2.81 -9.37
CA TYR A 74 14.12 2.40 -9.67
C TYR A 74 13.85 2.22 -11.16
N LEU A 75 12.64 1.76 -11.46
CA LEU A 75 12.12 1.76 -12.82
C LEU A 75 11.87 3.21 -13.29
N PRO A 76 12.16 3.51 -14.57
CA PRO A 76 12.43 4.88 -15.00
C PRO A 76 11.19 5.77 -15.08
N MET A 77 9.97 5.23 -15.13
CA MET A 77 8.80 6.02 -15.50
C MET A 77 8.51 7.17 -14.52
N TYR A 78 8.60 6.92 -13.21
CA TYR A 78 8.33 7.97 -12.23
C TYR A 78 9.42 9.04 -12.20
N THR A 79 10.70 8.66 -12.35
CA THR A 79 11.79 9.64 -12.35
C THR A 79 11.84 10.43 -13.66
N LEU A 80 11.49 9.82 -14.80
CA LEU A 80 11.37 10.51 -16.09
C LEU A 80 10.32 11.62 -16.10
N ILE A 81 9.17 11.45 -15.42
CA ILE A 81 8.17 12.54 -15.37
C ILE A 81 8.67 13.76 -14.57
N GLY A 82 9.68 13.60 -13.71
CA GLY A 82 10.32 14.70 -12.99
C GLY A 82 11.31 15.50 -13.83
N VAL A 83 11.87 14.91 -14.90
CA VAL A 83 12.93 15.52 -15.72
C VAL A 83 12.54 16.88 -16.30
N PRO A 84 11.36 17.08 -16.92
CA PRO A 84 10.98 18.40 -17.43
C PRO A 84 10.92 19.47 -16.32
N PHE A 85 10.56 19.05 -15.10
CA PHE A 85 10.36 19.95 -13.97
C PHE A 85 11.63 20.23 -13.18
N TRP A 86 12.69 19.44 -13.37
CA TRP A 86 14.02 19.80 -12.90
C TRP A 86 14.46 21.17 -13.42
N PHE A 87 14.12 21.50 -14.67
CA PHE A 87 14.45 22.79 -15.27
C PHE A 87 13.58 23.96 -14.78
N VAL A 88 12.46 23.66 -14.11
CA VAL A 88 11.52 24.67 -13.58
C VAL A 88 11.69 24.86 -12.08
N HIS A 89 11.84 23.77 -11.32
CA HIS A 89 11.92 23.76 -9.87
C HIS A 89 12.97 22.73 -9.39
N LYS A 90 14.25 23.11 -9.47
CA LYS A 90 15.39 22.22 -9.17
C LYS A 90 15.36 21.58 -7.78
N VAL A 91 14.87 22.31 -6.78
CA VAL A 91 14.85 21.81 -5.39
C VAL A 91 13.88 20.65 -5.20
N ASP A 92 12.83 20.62 -6.00
CA ASP A 92 11.78 19.61 -5.90
C ASP A 92 11.04 19.46 -7.24
N PRO A 93 11.60 18.68 -8.18
CA PRO A 93 10.99 18.44 -9.48
C PRO A 93 9.64 17.71 -9.45
N PHE A 94 9.24 17.13 -8.31
CA PHE A 94 8.05 16.29 -8.22
C PHE A 94 6.76 17.02 -7.82
N ILE A 95 6.85 18.23 -7.28
CA ILE A 95 5.66 18.97 -6.82
C ILE A 95 4.59 19.13 -7.90
N ILE A 96 4.97 19.47 -9.14
CA ILE A 96 4.03 19.64 -10.25
C ILE A 96 3.50 18.27 -10.73
N PRO A 97 4.35 17.26 -11.04
CA PRO A 97 3.90 15.92 -11.34
C PRO A 97 2.92 15.33 -10.31
N ASP A 98 3.22 15.47 -9.02
CA ASP A 98 2.43 14.89 -7.95
C ASP A 98 1.09 15.62 -7.78
N LEU A 99 1.06 16.94 -7.95
CA LEU A 99 -0.19 17.71 -8.01
C LEU A 99 -1.06 17.27 -9.19
N ILE A 100 -0.47 17.08 -10.37
CA ILE A 100 -1.21 16.60 -11.55
C ILE A 100 -1.78 15.22 -11.26
N CYS A 101 -0.99 14.31 -10.68
CA CYS A 101 -1.45 12.97 -10.29
C CYS A 101 -2.58 13.03 -9.26
N PHE A 102 -2.46 13.90 -8.27
CA PHE A 102 -3.50 14.14 -7.25
C PHE A 102 -4.82 14.59 -7.91
N ILE A 103 -4.78 15.62 -8.75
CA ILE A 103 -5.96 16.14 -9.45
C ILE A 103 -6.58 15.07 -10.37
N LEU A 104 -5.76 14.39 -11.16
CA LEU A 104 -6.21 13.32 -12.05
C LEU A 104 -6.85 12.17 -11.27
N SER A 105 -6.39 11.90 -10.05
CA SER A 105 -6.97 10.90 -9.17
C SER A 105 -8.32 11.34 -8.62
N ILE A 106 -8.46 12.59 -8.13
CA ILE A 106 -9.77 13.13 -7.69
C ILE A 106 -10.78 13.04 -8.84
N VAL A 107 -10.40 13.51 -10.03
CA VAL A 107 -11.27 13.50 -11.21
C VAL A 107 -11.62 12.07 -11.62
N GLY A 108 -10.65 11.16 -11.60
CA GLY A 108 -10.83 9.75 -11.92
C GLY A 108 -11.79 9.06 -10.95
N VAL A 109 -11.56 9.17 -9.64
CA VAL A 109 -12.44 8.61 -8.60
C VAL A 109 -13.85 9.19 -8.72
N SER A 110 -13.98 10.50 -8.92
CA SER A 110 -15.28 11.16 -9.12
C SER A 110 -16.05 10.55 -10.30
N ARG A 111 -15.41 10.37 -11.46
CA ARG A 111 -16.06 9.77 -12.63
C ARG A 111 -16.39 8.30 -12.40
N LEU A 112 -15.46 7.55 -11.82
CA LEU A 112 -15.62 6.13 -11.58
C LEU A 112 -16.74 5.87 -10.57
N SER A 113 -16.89 6.70 -9.54
CA SER A 113 -17.96 6.64 -8.54
C SER A 113 -19.36 6.60 -9.18
N GLY A 114 -19.59 7.47 -10.18
CA GLY A 114 -20.86 7.49 -10.92
C GLY A 114 -21.11 6.24 -11.77
N LYS A 115 -20.06 5.51 -12.16
CA LYS A 115 -20.16 4.25 -12.90
C LYS A 115 -20.32 3.05 -11.98
N ILE A 116 -19.64 3.02 -10.84
CA ILE A 116 -19.70 1.87 -9.91
C ILE A 116 -20.98 1.86 -9.06
N LEU A 117 -21.57 3.03 -8.80
CA LEU A 117 -22.78 3.18 -7.97
C LEU A 117 -23.75 4.18 -8.63
N PRO A 118 -24.35 3.85 -9.77
CA PRO A 118 -25.19 4.78 -10.54
C PRO A 118 -26.45 5.22 -9.78
N ASP A 119 -26.95 4.40 -8.86
CA ASP A 119 -28.13 4.70 -8.05
C ASP A 119 -27.85 5.65 -6.89
N LEU A 120 -26.58 5.91 -6.57
CA LEU A 120 -26.18 6.79 -5.48
C LEU A 120 -26.30 8.26 -5.95
N PRO A 121 -27.19 9.07 -5.36
CA PRO A 121 -27.32 10.47 -5.74
C PRO A 121 -26.00 11.20 -5.51
N TYR A 122 -25.59 12.01 -6.48
CA TYR A 122 -24.34 12.78 -6.42
C TYR A 122 -23.08 11.90 -6.30
N ALA A 123 -23.11 10.65 -6.78
CA ALA A 123 -21.97 9.73 -6.72
C ALA A 123 -20.64 10.36 -7.15
N ALA A 124 -20.63 11.19 -8.20
CA ALA A 124 -19.41 11.85 -8.64
C ALA A 124 -18.87 12.88 -7.65
N GLN A 125 -19.75 13.69 -7.05
CA GLN A 125 -19.38 14.65 -6.01
C GLN A 125 -18.94 13.94 -4.73
N ILE A 126 -19.61 12.84 -4.37
CA ILE A 126 -19.23 11.98 -3.25
C ILE A 126 -17.85 11.39 -3.50
N GLY A 127 -17.52 10.99 -4.73
CA GLY A 127 -16.18 10.53 -5.09
C GLY A 127 -15.10 11.59 -4.88
N ALA A 128 -15.36 12.84 -5.30
CA ALA A 128 -14.43 13.94 -5.07
C ALA A 128 -14.28 14.25 -3.58
N LEU A 129 -15.40 14.27 -2.84
CA LEU A 129 -15.42 14.45 -1.40
C LEU A 129 -14.66 13.33 -0.68
N ALA A 130 -14.81 12.09 -1.13
CA ALA A 130 -14.11 10.93 -0.59
C ALA A 130 -12.60 11.11 -0.68
N CYS A 131 -12.09 11.59 -1.82
CA CYS A 131 -10.68 11.94 -1.95
C CYS A 131 -10.24 13.02 -0.95
N LEU A 132 -11.02 14.09 -0.77
CA LEU A 132 -10.68 15.13 0.20
C LEU A 132 -10.71 14.60 1.64
N VAL A 133 -11.77 13.89 2.02
CA VAL A 133 -11.90 13.30 3.36
C VAL A 133 -10.74 12.35 3.63
N THR A 134 -10.42 11.46 2.71
CA THR A 134 -9.42 10.41 2.93
C THR A 134 -7.97 10.88 2.81
N TRP A 135 -7.71 11.88 1.97
CA TRP A 135 -6.35 12.37 1.75
C TRP A 135 -6.02 13.63 2.54
N VAL A 136 -6.99 14.39 3.04
CA VAL A 136 -6.72 15.66 3.74
C VAL A 136 -6.91 15.54 5.24
N ILE A 137 -7.90 14.77 5.72
CA ILE A 137 -8.25 14.76 7.16
C ILE A 137 -7.09 14.25 8.02
N SER A 138 -6.28 13.32 7.53
CA SER A 138 -5.07 12.89 8.23
C SER A 138 -3.82 13.55 7.63
N PRO A 139 -2.91 14.07 8.47
CA PRO A 139 -1.61 14.56 8.01
C PRO A 139 -0.84 13.51 7.18
N ALA A 140 -0.90 12.24 7.60
CA ALA A 140 -0.31 11.13 6.86
C ALA A 140 -0.94 10.94 5.47
N GLY A 141 -2.27 11.11 5.35
CA GLY A 141 -3.00 11.08 4.10
C GLY A 141 -2.43 12.08 3.09
N LEU A 142 -2.21 13.31 3.53
CA LEU A 142 -1.80 14.38 2.63
C LEU A 142 -0.31 14.35 2.35
N LEU A 143 0.51 14.03 3.35
CA LEU A 143 1.94 13.79 3.18
C LEU A 143 2.21 12.67 2.18
N SER A 144 1.33 11.65 2.10
CA SER A 144 1.47 10.60 1.10
C SER A 144 1.37 11.11 -0.35
N TRP A 145 0.76 12.26 -0.59
CA TRP A 145 0.70 12.88 -1.93
C TRP A 145 1.78 13.92 -2.17
N VAL A 146 2.18 14.61 -1.11
CA VAL A 146 3.16 15.69 -1.14
C VAL A 146 4.59 15.14 -1.22
N ILE A 147 4.86 14.03 -0.53
CA ILE A 147 6.15 13.34 -0.62
C ILE A 147 6.15 12.51 -1.92
N PRO A 148 7.24 12.55 -2.72
CA PRO A 148 7.32 11.79 -3.95
C PRO A 148 7.27 10.28 -3.71
N TRP A 149 6.32 9.61 -4.34
CA TRP A 149 6.17 8.16 -4.29
C TRP A 149 5.76 7.64 -5.67
N THR A 150 6.31 6.50 -6.11
CA THR A 150 5.85 5.83 -7.33
C THR A 150 4.35 5.47 -7.29
N THR A 151 3.78 5.29 -6.09
CA THR A 151 2.32 5.10 -5.89
C THR A 151 1.49 6.33 -6.26
N THR A 152 2.08 7.53 -6.23
CA THR A 152 1.43 8.78 -6.65
C THR A 152 1.12 8.76 -8.15
N LEU A 153 2.04 8.28 -9.00
CA LEU A 153 1.78 8.06 -10.43
C LEU A 153 0.92 6.82 -10.68
N ALA A 154 1.13 5.73 -9.95
CA ALA A 154 0.36 4.48 -10.14
C ALA A 154 -1.15 4.68 -9.89
N THR A 155 -1.51 5.51 -8.92
CA THR A 155 -2.91 5.77 -8.53
C THR A 155 -3.78 6.26 -9.69
N PRO A 156 -3.48 7.38 -10.38
CA PRO A 156 -4.25 7.82 -11.52
C PRO A 156 -4.16 6.83 -12.69
N LEU A 157 -3.00 6.23 -12.96
CA LEU A 157 -2.87 5.24 -14.04
C LEU A 157 -3.87 4.09 -13.88
N LEU A 158 -3.99 3.54 -12.67
CA LEU A 158 -4.93 2.47 -12.36
C LEU A 158 -6.40 2.92 -12.44
N ILE A 159 -6.73 4.08 -11.86
CA ILE A 159 -8.12 4.59 -11.86
C ILE A 159 -8.60 4.87 -13.29
N TRP A 160 -7.75 5.47 -14.11
CA TRP A 160 -8.08 5.76 -15.50
C TRP A 160 -8.08 4.51 -16.37
N LEU A 161 -7.30 3.49 -16.03
CA LEU A 161 -7.35 2.17 -16.67
C LEU A 161 -8.74 1.52 -16.46
N PHE A 162 -9.32 1.59 -15.25
CA PHE A 162 -10.71 1.13 -15.02
C PHE A 162 -11.71 1.85 -15.92
N LEU A 163 -11.63 3.19 -15.98
CA LEU A 163 -12.54 4.02 -16.77
C LEU A 163 -12.43 3.73 -18.27
N PHE A 164 -11.21 3.55 -18.79
CA PHE A 164 -10.99 3.28 -20.21
C PHE A 164 -11.33 1.84 -20.58
N ALA A 165 -11.14 0.87 -19.69
CA ALA A 165 -11.59 -0.50 -19.91
C ALA A 165 -13.11 -0.59 -19.99
N ASP A 166 -13.83 0.10 -19.10
CA ASP A 166 -15.29 0.19 -19.16
C ASP A 166 -15.75 0.87 -20.47
N ARG A 167 -15.10 1.96 -20.87
CA ARG A 167 -15.41 2.63 -22.13
C ARG A 167 -15.06 1.81 -23.38
N LEU A 168 -13.99 1.01 -23.32
CA LEU A 168 -13.62 0.06 -24.35
C LEU A 168 -14.73 -0.98 -24.51
N LEU A 169 -15.25 -1.53 -23.41
CA LEU A 169 -16.32 -2.53 -23.48
C LEU A 169 -17.65 -1.96 -23.99
N GLU A 170 -17.97 -0.71 -23.65
CA GLU A 170 -19.16 -0.01 -24.15
C GLU A 170 -19.11 0.22 -25.68
N THR A 171 -17.92 0.49 -26.24
CA THR A 171 -17.80 1.03 -27.61
C THR A 171 -17.01 0.17 -28.58
N MET A 172 -16.16 -0.73 -28.08
CA MET A 172 -15.24 -1.58 -28.84
C MET A 172 -14.45 -0.81 -29.91
N GLN A 173 -13.87 0.34 -29.53
CA GLN A 173 -13.06 1.17 -30.44
C GLN A 173 -11.56 1.01 -30.15
N PRO A 174 -10.70 0.87 -31.20
CA PRO A 174 -9.25 0.72 -31.03
C PRO A 174 -8.58 1.85 -30.24
N LYS A 175 -9.10 3.08 -30.30
CA LYS A 175 -8.58 4.22 -29.54
C LYS A 175 -8.63 3.99 -28.01
N TRP A 176 -9.66 3.31 -27.52
CA TRP A 176 -9.78 3.00 -26.09
C TRP A 176 -8.89 1.83 -25.71
N ALA A 177 -8.75 0.84 -26.59
CA ALA A 177 -7.79 -0.24 -26.40
C ALA A 177 -6.35 0.26 -26.33
N SER A 178 -5.96 1.18 -27.23
CA SER A 178 -4.65 1.84 -27.17
C SER A 178 -4.44 2.59 -25.86
N ARG A 179 -5.45 3.33 -25.37
CA ARG A 179 -5.37 4.01 -24.08
C ARG A 179 -5.22 3.03 -22.91
N CYS A 180 -5.93 1.91 -22.91
CA CYS A 180 -5.73 0.85 -21.91
C CYS A 180 -4.31 0.28 -21.99
N GLY A 181 -3.83 -0.05 -23.18
CA GLY A 181 -2.47 -0.56 -23.40
C GLY A 181 -1.39 0.43 -22.93
N LEU A 182 -1.57 1.71 -23.24
CA LEU A 182 -0.69 2.79 -22.79
C LEU A 182 -0.66 2.86 -21.26
N LEU A 183 -1.81 2.97 -20.59
CA LEU A 183 -1.86 3.07 -19.13
C LEU A 183 -1.31 1.82 -18.45
N PHE A 184 -1.60 0.64 -18.98
CA PHE A 184 -1.04 -0.62 -18.47
C PHE A 184 0.48 -0.68 -18.62
N GLY A 185 1.01 -0.33 -19.79
CA GLY A 185 2.46 -0.26 -20.02
C GLY A 185 3.16 0.75 -19.11
N LEU A 186 2.60 1.95 -18.96
CA LEU A 186 3.13 2.96 -18.05
C LEU A 186 3.07 2.49 -16.59
N LEU A 187 1.99 1.81 -16.20
CA LEU A 187 1.86 1.23 -14.86
C LEU A 187 2.93 0.16 -14.63
N ALA A 188 3.18 -0.72 -15.61
CA ALA A 188 4.23 -1.72 -15.53
C ALA A 188 5.63 -1.11 -15.38
N LEU A 189 5.91 0.00 -16.07
CA LEU A 189 7.17 0.74 -15.93
C LEU A 189 7.27 1.59 -14.67
N THR A 190 6.17 1.77 -13.93
CA THR A 190 6.16 2.52 -12.68
C THR A 190 6.20 1.57 -11.49
N ARG A 191 5.27 0.61 -11.46
CA ARG A 191 5.12 -0.42 -10.43
C ARG A 191 4.57 -1.72 -11.05
N PRO A 192 5.44 -2.70 -11.38
CA PRO A 192 5.04 -3.97 -11.98
C PRO A 192 4.05 -4.76 -11.12
N THR A 193 4.17 -4.69 -9.80
CA THR A 193 3.26 -5.36 -8.85
C THR A 193 1.81 -4.96 -9.08
N GLU A 194 1.53 -3.67 -9.26
CA GLU A 194 0.20 -3.14 -9.55
C GLU A 194 -0.29 -3.55 -10.94
N ALA A 195 0.58 -3.48 -11.95
CA ALA A 195 0.25 -3.92 -13.30
C ALA A 195 -0.10 -5.42 -13.35
N MET A 196 0.65 -6.26 -12.64
CA MET A 196 0.43 -7.70 -12.64
C MET A 196 -0.79 -8.10 -11.82
N TRP A 197 -0.87 -7.65 -10.57
CA TRP A 197 -1.86 -8.17 -9.62
C TRP A 197 -3.07 -7.25 -9.48
N THR A 198 -2.85 -5.95 -9.26
CA THR A 198 -3.96 -5.02 -9.02
C THR A 198 -4.77 -4.77 -10.29
N ALA A 199 -4.15 -4.77 -11.48
CA ALA A 199 -4.84 -4.63 -12.76
C ALA A 199 -5.38 -5.95 -13.33
N LEU A 200 -5.14 -7.11 -12.68
CA LEU A 200 -5.64 -8.41 -13.13
C LEU A 200 -7.17 -8.43 -13.35
N PRO A 201 -8.01 -7.87 -12.44
CA PRO A 201 -9.44 -7.78 -12.69
C PRO A 201 -9.81 -7.00 -13.96
N VAL A 202 -9.02 -5.99 -14.34
CA VAL A 202 -9.23 -5.24 -15.58
C VAL A 202 -8.89 -6.08 -16.79
N ILE A 203 -7.78 -6.82 -16.75
CA ILE A 203 -7.40 -7.74 -17.82
C ILE A 203 -8.52 -8.78 -18.03
N LEU A 204 -8.99 -9.40 -16.95
CA LEU A 204 -10.10 -10.36 -17.00
C LEU A 204 -11.40 -9.71 -17.51
N TYR A 205 -11.67 -8.47 -17.15
CA TYR A 205 -12.83 -7.72 -17.65
C TYR A 205 -12.72 -7.44 -19.15
N CYS A 206 -11.54 -7.05 -19.64
CA CYS A 206 -11.28 -6.89 -21.07
C CYS A 206 -11.41 -8.21 -21.83
N LEU A 207 -10.89 -9.31 -21.29
CA LEU A 207 -11.02 -10.65 -21.86
C LEU A 207 -12.49 -11.09 -21.91
N TYR A 208 -13.25 -10.88 -20.83
CA TYR A 208 -14.69 -11.10 -20.83
C TYR A 208 -15.36 -10.32 -21.96
N GLY A 209 -15.02 -9.03 -22.11
CA GLY A 209 -15.51 -8.19 -23.19
C GLY A 209 -15.22 -8.74 -24.58
N VAL A 210 -14.02 -9.31 -24.81
CA VAL A 210 -13.65 -9.97 -26.07
C VAL A 210 -14.58 -11.16 -26.37
N PHE A 211 -14.82 -12.03 -25.39
CA PHE A 211 -15.64 -13.23 -25.58
C PHE A 211 -17.15 -12.97 -25.59
N SER A 212 -17.61 -11.91 -24.91
CA SER A 212 -19.04 -11.58 -24.82
C SER A 212 -19.49 -10.55 -25.85
N SER A 213 -18.57 -9.99 -26.65
CA SER A 213 -18.88 -8.94 -27.61
C SER A 213 -19.76 -9.45 -28.75
N LYS A 214 -20.72 -8.61 -29.16
CA LYS A 214 -21.53 -8.83 -30.37
C LYS A 214 -20.93 -8.16 -31.62
N GLN A 215 -19.77 -7.52 -31.48
CA GLN A 215 -19.09 -6.87 -32.60
C GLN A 215 -18.47 -7.90 -33.54
N SER A 216 -18.14 -7.48 -34.77
CA SER A 216 -17.46 -8.36 -35.72
C SER A 216 -16.08 -8.77 -35.21
N THR A 217 -15.67 -10.00 -35.52
CA THR A 217 -14.37 -10.56 -35.12
C THR A 217 -13.20 -9.66 -35.53
N ARG A 218 -13.29 -8.98 -36.69
CA ARG A 218 -12.29 -8.03 -37.16
C ARG A 218 -12.12 -6.83 -36.21
N VAL A 219 -13.22 -6.28 -35.69
CA VAL A 219 -13.18 -5.16 -34.73
C VAL A 219 -12.55 -5.61 -33.42
N ILE A 220 -12.92 -6.80 -32.95
CA ILE A 220 -12.38 -7.39 -31.72
C ILE A 220 -10.86 -7.62 -31.86
N ILE A 221 -10.41 -8.28 -32.93
CA ILE A 221 -8.98 -8.51 -33.21
C ILE A 221 -8.23 -7.18 -33.27
N ASN A 222 -8.77 -6.17 -33.98
CA ASN A 222 -8.13 -4.86 -34.07
C ASN A 222 -7.97 -4.20 -32.70
N CYS A 223 -9.00 -4.23 -31.84
CA CYS A 223 -8.90 -3.70 -30.49
C CYS A 223 -7.85 -4.45 -29.65
N VAL A 224 -7.86 -5.78 -29.69
CA VAL A 224 -6.89 -6.61 -28.95
C VAL A 224 -5.46 -6.32 -29.41
N MET A 225 -5.21 -6.34 -30.74
CA MET A 225 -3.89 -6.05 -31.29
C MET A 225 -3.42 -4.64 -30.91
N VAL A 226 -4.26 -3.61 -31.09
CA VAL A 226 -3.88 -2.23 -30.76
C VAL A 226 -3.58 -2.07 -29.27
N GLY A 227 -4.37 -2.69 -28.39
CA GLY A 227 -4.11 -2.68 -26.95
C GLY A 227 -2.78 -3.35 -26.58
N ILE A 228 -2.56 -4.57 -27.07
CA ILE A 228 -1.32 -5.34 -26.80
C ILE A 228 -0.11 -4.62 -27.40
N MET A 229 -0.16 -4.20 -28.67
CA MET A 229 0.95 -3.51 -29.33
C MET A 229 1.31 -2.20 -28.62
N THR A 230 0.32 -1.44 -28.14
CA THR A 230 0.60 -0.22 -27.37
C THR A 230 1.29 -0.55 -26.04
N ALA A 231 0.80 -1.55 -25.30
CA ALA A 231 1.41 -1.97 -24.05
C ALA A 231 2.85 -2.49 -24.25
N MET A 232 3.04 -3.33 -25.26
CA MET A 232 4.34 -3.90 -25.62
C MET A 232 5.33 -2.84 -26.09
N PHE A 233 4.87 -1.84 -26.85
CA PHE A 233 5.72 -0.72 -27.25
C PHE A 233 6.24 0.05 -26.03
N ILE A 234 5.37 0.39 -25.08
CA ILE A 234 5.78 1.07 -23.85
C ILE A 234 6.72 0.19 -23.03
N ALA A 235 6.39 -1.09 -22.85
CA ALA A 235 7.26 -2.03 -22.15
C ALA A 235 8.64 -2.15 -22.82
N ALA A 236 8.69 -2.21 -24.15
CA ALA A 236 9.94 -2.26 -24.92
C ALA A 236 10.79 -1.00 -24.72
N VAL A 237 10.18 0.19 -24.68
CA VAL A 237 10.89 1.43 -24.34
C VAL A 237 11.50 1.35 -22.94
N GLY A 238 10.75 0.86 -21.95
CA GLY A 238 11.28 0.72 -20.59
C GLY A 238 12.39 -0.33 -20.47
N ILE A 239 12.26 -1.47 -21.16
CA ILE A 239 13.30 -2.51 -21.24
C ILE A 239 14.55 -1.95 -21.91
N PHE A 240 14.40 -1.17 -22.98
CA PHE A 240 15.51 -0.53 -23.66
C PHE A 240 16.24 0.46 -22.74
N LEU A 241 15.51 1.32 -22.03
CA LEU A 241 16.09 2.23 -21.05
C LEU A 241 16.81 1.49 -19.92
N HIS A 242 16.19 0.42 -19.40
CA HIS A 242 16.81 -0.44 -18.40
C HIS A 242 18.11 -1.06 -18.91
N TYR A 243 18.10 -1.60 -20.13
CA TYR A 243 19.25 -2.22 -20.75
C TYR A 243 20.40 -1.24 -20.97
N ILE A 244 20.11 0.01 -21.34
CA ILE A 244 21.14 1.04 -21.48
C ILE A 244 21.81 1.33 -20.12
N CYS A 245 21.04 1.38 -19.03
CA CYS A 245 21.60 1.70 -17.72
C CYS A 245 22.30 0.50 -17.05
N TYR A 246 21.75 -0.71 -17.17
CA TYR A 246 22.19 -1.89 -16.40
C TYR A 246 22.73 -3.05 -17.26
N GLY A 247 22.70 -2.93 -18.58
CA GLY A 247 22.98 -4.05 -19.48
C GLY A 247 21.98 -5.19 -19.28
N SER A 248 22.50 -6.43 -19.25
CA SER A 248 21.70 -7.63 -18.96
C SER A 248 21.45 -7.86 -17.47
N SER A 249 21.95 -6.99 -16.58
CA SER A 249 21.69 -7.10 -15.15
C SER A 249 20.23 -6.75 -14.82
N LEU A 250 19.67 -7.40 -13.81
CA LEU A 250 18.34 -7.11 -13.29
C LEU A 250 18.25 -5.69 -12.68
N GLY A 251 19.38 -5.09 -12.31
CA GLY A 251 19.42 -3.82 -11.58
C GLY A 251 19.20 -4.01 -10.08
N ARG A 252 19.69 -3.05 -9.27
CA ARG A 252 19.75 -3.21 -7.80
C ARG A 252 18.37 -3.27 -7.15
N TYR A 253 17.46 -2.38 -7.54
CA TYR A 253 16.10 -2.36 -6.97
C TYR A 253 15.32 -3.65 -7.21
N LEU A 254 15.36 -4.18 -8.43
CA LEU A 254 14.63 -5.39 -8.77
C LEU A 254 15.24 -6.62 -8.10
N ASP A 255 16.57 -6.65 -7.90
CA ASP A 255 17.22 -7.70 -7.11
C ASP A 255 16.83 -7.61 -5.62
N ASP A 256 16.92 -6.43 -5.00
CA ASP A 256 16.49 -6.21 -3.61
C ASP A 256 14.99 -6.54 -3.42
N SER A 257 14.14 -6.08 -4.34
CA SER A 257 12.70 -6.35 -4.32
C SER A 257 12.39 -7.84 -4.45
N ARG A 258 13.18 -8.59 -5.24
CA ARG A 258 13.07 -10.06 -5.36
C ARG A 258 13.45 -10.74 -4.04
N GLN A 259 14.44 -10.23 -3.32
CA GLN A 259 14.87 -10.79 -2.05
C GLN A 259 13.85 -10.57 -0.93
N THR A 260 13.16 -9.43 -0.92
CA THR A 260 12.04 -9.15 0.00
C THR A 260 10.83 -10.03 -0.32
N GLY A 261 10.14 -9.82 -1.45
CA GLY A 261 9.01 -10.65 -1.87
C GLY A 261 7.77 -10.59 -0.95
N PHE A 262 6.94 -11.64 -1.03
CA PHE A 262 5.62 -11.73 -0.40
C PHE A 262 5.42 -13.02 0.40
N GLU A 263 4.61 -12.98 1.46
CA GLU A 263 4.22 -14.10 2.31
C GLU A 263 2.69 -14.13 2.49
N LEU A 264 1.99 -15.00 1.76
CA LEU A 264 0.52 -15.06 1.84
C LEU A 264 0.02 -15.51 3.22
N GLY A 265 0.80 -16.30 3.94
CA GLY A 265 0.46 -16.73 5.31
C GLY A 265 0.34 -15.58 6.30
N SER A 266 1.00 -14.44 6.06
CA SER A 266 0.97 -13.30 6.96
C SER A 266 -0.23 -12.38 6.77
N VAL A 267 -1.09 -12.59 5.77
CA VAL A 267 -2.17 -11.64 5.44
C VAL A 267 -3.08 -11.36 6.63
N LEU A 268 -3.44 -12.40 7.41
CA LEU A 268 -4.29 -12.22 8.58
C LEU A 268 -3.58 -11.51 9.72
N SER A 269 -2.33 -11.88 10.05
CA SER A 269 -1.59 -11.18 11.10
C SER A 269 -1.33 -9.72 10.72
N GLN A 270 -0.96 -9.47 9.46
CA GLN A 270 -0.74 -8.11 8.96
C GLN A 270 -2.03 -7.30 8.89
N TRP A 271 -3.18 -7.92 8.58
CA TRP A 271 -4.49 -7.28 8.70
C TRP A 271 -4.71 -6.75 10.12
N VAL A 272 -4.49 -7.58 11.14
CA VAL A 272 -4.67 -7.16 12.53
C VAL A 272 -3.71 -6.03 12.87
N LEU A 273 -2.41 -6.21 12.62
CA LEU A 273 -1.38 -5.27 13.04
C LEU A 273 -1.50 -3.91 12.33
N HIS A 274 -1.86 -3.90 11.05
CA HIS A 274 -1.94 -2.66 10.26
C HIS A 274 -3.31 -1.99 10.32
N VAL A 275 -4.40 -2.74 10.48
CA VAL A 275 -5.76 -2.20 10.38
C VAL A 275 -6.42 -2.04 11.73
N ILE A 276 -6.35 -3.07 12.57
CA ILE A 276 -7.06 -3.12 13.83
C ILE A 276 -6.20 -2.49 14.92
N SER A 277 -5.12 -3.17 15.31
CA SER A 277 -4.21 -2.73 16.36
C SER A 277 -2.90 -3.52 16.32
N PRO A 278 -1.75 -2.86 16.48
CA PRO A 278 -0.47 -3.53 16.61
C PRO A 278 -0.18 -4.08 18.02
N PHE A 279 -1.01 -3.76 19.01
CA PHE A 279 -0.80 -4.13 20.40
C PHE A 279 -1.29 -5.55 20.74
N PRO A 280 -0.66 -6.23 21.72
CA PRO A 280 0.50 -5.80 22.52
C PRO A 280 1.85 -6.08 21.84
N LEU A 281 1.86 -6.70 20.66
CA LEU A 281 3.07 -7.23 20.03
C LEU A 281 4.09 -6.15 19.67
N HIS A 282 3.61 -5.03 19.12
CA HIS A 282 4.44 -3.88 18.74
C HIS A 282 4.00 -2.63 19.53
N PRO A 283 4.45 -2.49 20.79
CA PRO A 283 4.01 -1.41 21.67
C PRO A 283 4.51 -0.02 21.24
N ASP A 284 5.53 0.04 20.39
CA ASP A 284 6.08 1.29 19.85
C ASP A 284 5.51 1.66 18.47
N ALA A 285 4.68 0.78 17.89
CA ALA A 285 3.90 1.10 16.70
C ALA A 285 2.75 2.05 17.05
N SER A 286 2.34 2.85 16.05
CA SER A 286 1.14 3.70 16.16
C SER A 286 -0.12 2.90 15.83
N LEU A 287 -1.30 3.41 16.22
CA LEU A 287 -2.60 2.76 16.07
C LEU A 287 -2.88 2.29 14.63
N GLY A 288 -3.72 1.26 14.50
CA GLY A 288 -4.12 0.71 13.21
C GLY A 288 -4.86 1.71 12.31
N MET A 289 -4.89 1.46 11.00
CA MET A 289 -5.55 2.32 10.01
C MET A 289 -7.02 2.59 10.32
N ALA A 290 -7.76 1.64 10.89
CA ALA A 290 -9.18 1.83 11.22
C ALA A 290 -9.40 2.91 12.28
N PHE A 291 -8.39 3.22 13.11
CA PHE A 291 -8.47 4.32 14.07
C PHE A 291 -8.45 5.68 13.37
N PHE A 292 -7.53 5.88 12.42
CA PHE A 292 -7.40 7.13 11.68
C PHE A 292 -8.45 7.28 10.57
N PHE A 293 -8.91 6.16 10.02
CA PHE A 293 -9.89 6.09 8.94
C PHE A 293 -11.08 5.25 9.40
N TRP A 294 -11.89 5.82 10.29
CA TRP A 294 -13.03 5.15 10.92
C TRP A 294 -14.10 4.65 9.92
N TRP A 295 -14.10 5.16 8.68
CA TRP A 295 -14.95 4.67 7.59
C TRP A 295 -14.40 3.42 6.89
N LEU A 296 -13.15 3.00 7.16
CA LEU A 296 -12.49 1.87 6.49
C LEU A 296 -13.30 0.57 6.66
N LEU A 297 -13.59 0.19 7.91
CA LEU A 297 -14.31 -1.04 8.23
C LEU A 297 -15.79 -0.98 7.77
N PRO A 298 -16.57 0.08 8.07
CA PRO A 298 -17.90 0.25 7.49
C PRO A 298 -17.92 0.29 5.96
N GLY A 299 -16.86 0.81 5.33
CA GLY A 299 -16.69 0.82 3.88
C GLY A 299 -16.52 -0.57 3.29
N MET A 300 -15.75 -1.44 3.95
CA MET A 300 -15.62 -2.85 3.58
C MET A 300 -16.94 -3.60 3.73
N VAL A 301 -17.68 -3.36 4.82
CA VAL A 301 -19.05 -3.87 4.98
C VAL A 301 -19.93 -3.41 3.82
N GLY A 302 -19.84 -2.13 3.46
CA GLY A 302 -20.54 -1.55 2.32
C GLY A 302 -20.22 -2.24 0.99
N ILE A 303 -18.95 -2.61 0.75
CA ILE A 303 -18.53 -3.40 -0.41
C ILE A 303 -19.20 -4.78 -0.40
N VAL A 304 -19.07 -5.53 0.71
CA VAL A 304 -19.62 -6.88 0.83
C VAL A 304 -21.13 -6.89 0.59
N LEU A 305 -21.86 -6.00 1.26
CA LEU A 305 -23.31 -5.91 1.12
C LEU A 305 -23.75 -5.39 -0.25
N ALA A 306 -22.99 -4.49 -0.89
CA ALA A 306 -23.31 -4.04 -2.24
C ALA A 306 -23.12 -5.17 -3.28
N VAL A 307 -22.07 -5.98 -3.13
CA VAL A 307 -21.76 -7.11 -4.02
C VAL A 307 -22.75 -8.25 -3.82
N ALA A 308 -23.11 -8.58 -2.57
CA ALA A 308 -24.00 -9.70 -2.26
C ALA A 308 -25.49 -9.37 -2.37
N GLY A 309 -25.87 -8.12 -2.04
CA GLY A 309 -27.28 -7.74 -1.87
C GLY A 309 -27.98 -7.24 -3.12
N ARG A 310 -27.24 -6.92 -4.20
CA ARG A 310 -27.83 -6.43 -5.46
C ARG A 310 -26.94 -6.67 -6.67
N ARG A 311 -27.53 -6.56 -7.86
CA ARG A 311 -26.79 -6.55 -9.12
C ARG A 311 -26.18 -5.18 -9.35
N LEU A 312 -24.84 -5.11 -9.34
CA LEU A 312 -24.09 -3.90 -9.66
C LEU A 312 -23.71 -3.86 -11.15
N PRO A 313 -23.32 -2.69 -11.69
CA PRO A 313 -22.61 -2.62 -12.96
C PRO A 313 -21.35 -3.51 -12.95
N PRO A 314 -20.97 -4.16 -14.07
CA PRO A 314 -19.80 -5.03 -14.14
C PRO A 314 -18.51 -4.38 -13.61
N ILE A 315 -18.30 -3.10 -13.93
CA ILE A 315 -17.13 -2.33 -13.49
C ILE A 315 -17.02 -2.21 -11.97
N SER A 316 -18.14 -2.27 -11.23
CA SER A 316 -18.12 -2.27 -9.77
C SER A 316 -17.44 -3.51 -9.21
N TYR A 317 -17.73 -4.69 -9.77
CA TYR A 317 -17.10 -5.94 -9.36
C TYR A 317 -15.60 -5.93 -9.67
N VAL A 318 -15.20 -5.35 -10.81
CA VAL A 318 -13.79 -5.18 -11.20
C VAL A 318 -13.04 -4.33 -10.18
N VAL A 319 -13.59 -3.18 -9.79
CA VAL A 319 -12.98 -2.28 -8.80
C VAL A 319 -12.92 -2.95 -7.42
N CYS A 320 -14.00 -3.59 -6.97
CA CYS A 320 -14.01 -4.30 -5.69
C CYS A 320 -12.99 -5.45 -5.65
N ALA A 321 -12.89 -6.24 -6.73
CA ALA A 321 -11.89 -7.30 -6.85
C ALA A 321 -10.46 -6.74 -6.84
N ALA A 322 -10.23 -5.61 -7.51
CA ALA A 322 -8.92 -4.95 -7.52
C ALA A 322 -8.53 -4.43 -6.13
N ILE A 323 -9.48 -3.89 -5.37
CA ILE A 323 -9.25 -3.50 -3.96
C ILE A 323 -8.86 -4.72 -3.12
N VAL A 324 -9.61 -5.82 -3.22
CA VAL A 324 -9.31 -7.05 -2.45
C VAL A 324 -7.92 -7.60 -2.80
N ILE A 325 -7.61 -7.75 -4.09
CA ILE A 325 -6.29 -8.25 -4.53
C ILE A 325 -5.18 -7.31 -4.07
N HIS A 326 -5.36 -6.00 -4.21
CA HIS A 326 -4.38 -5.01 -3.76
C HIS A 326 -4.08 -5.12 -2.27
N TRP A 327 -5.12 -5.26 -1.44
CA TRP A 327 -4.96 -5.43 0.01
C TRP A 327 -4.27 -6.76 0.35
N ILE A 328 -4.61 -7.87 -0.31
CA ILE A 328 -3.92 -9.16 -0.12
C ILE A 328 -2.44 -9.04 -0.49
N VAL A 329 -2.11 -8.40 -1.62
CA VAL A 329 -0.73 -8.20 -2.08
C VAL A 329 0.05 -7.38 -1.07
N TYR A 330 -0.48 -6.27 -0.58
CA TYR A 330 0.26 -5.42 0.36
C TYR A 330 0.32 -5.98 1.77
N LEU A 331 -0.72 -6.66 2.25
CA LEU A 331 -0.67 -7.36 3.55
C LEU A 331 0.20 -8.63 3.51
N SER A 332 0.54 -9.12 2.32
CA SER A 332 1.57 -10.16 2.18
C SER A 332 2.95 -9.58 1.91
N TYR A 333 3.11 -8.27 1.71
CA TYR A 333 4.40 -7.67 1.42
C TYR A 333 5.29 -7.70 2.66
N ARG A 334 6.44 -8.37 2.58
CA ARG A 334 7.27 -8.65 3.75
C ARG A 334 7.89 -7.42 4.40
N ASP A 335 8.04 -6.33 3.65
CA ASP A 335 8.57 -5.06 4.15
C ASP A 335 7.44 -4.08 4.57
N LEU A 336 6.17 -4.51 4.49
CA LEU A 336 5.07 -3.78 5.09
C LEU A 336 4.97 -4.15 6.57
N HIS A 337 5.55 -3.31 7.41
CA HIS A 337 5.62 -3.53 8.84
C HIS A 337 4.80 -2.52 9.66
N PRO A 338 4.30 -2.91 10.85
CA PRO A 338 3.36 -2.09 11.62
C PRO A 338 3.92 -0.72 12.00
N GLU A 339 5.18 -0.65 12.45
CA GLU A 339 5.88 0.59 12.79
C GLU A 339 6.12 1.45 11.55
N GLY A 340 6.41 0.80 10.41
CA GLY A 340 6.71 1.46 9.15
C GLY A 340 5.51 2.13 8.50
N LEU A 341 4.28 1.67 8.80
CA LEU A 341 3.04 2.23 8.26
C LEU A 341 2.99 3.76 8.41
N TRP A 342 3.30 4.25 9.61
CA TRP A 342 3.27 5.67 9.94
C TRP A 342 4.66 6.30 10.00
N ARG A 343 5.65 5.61 10.58
CA ARG A 343 7.01 6.14 10.73
C ARG A 343 7.71 6.37 9.40
N TYR A 344 7.57 5.41 8.48
CA TYR A 344 8.16 5.47 7.15
C TYR A 344 7.15 5.87 6.07
N ASN A 345 5.94 6.27 6.47
CA ASN A 345 4.83 6.65 5.60
C ASN A 345 4.37 5.55 4.62
N ASN A 346 4.60 4.27 4.93
CA ASN A 346 4.18 3.14 4.09
C ASN A 346 2.66 3.08 3.85
N TYR A 347 1.85 3.85 4.60
CA TYR A 347 0.43 4.07 4.28
C TYR A 347 0.19 4.46 2.81
N HIS A 348 1.16 5.10 2.14
CA HIS A 348 1.05 5.52 0.76
C HIS A 348 0.66 4.38 -0.21
N TYR A 349 0.94 3.11 0.12
CA TYR A 349 0.50 1.95 -0.67
C TYR A 349 -1.03 1.88 -0.81
N PHE A 350 -1.78 2.27 0.24
CA PHE A 350 -3.23 2.11 0.29
C PHE A 350 -4.01 3.32 -0.26
N LYS A 351 -3.33 4.42 -0.61
CA LYS A 351 -3.97 5.73 -0.84
C LYS A 351 -5.08 5.71 -1.90
N TRP A 352 -4.99 4.87 -2.93
CA TRP A 352 -6.00 4.81 -4.00
C TRP A 352 -7.28 4.09 -3.58
N THR A 353 -7.20 3.14 -2.62
CA THR A 353 -8.35 2.36 -2.15
C THR A 353 -9.22 3.12 -1.15
N GLN A 354 -8.62 4.05 -0.40
CA GLN A 354 -9.25 4.76 0.71
C GLN A 354 -10.49 5.58 0.30
N PRO A 355 -10.49 6.34 -0.81
CA PRO A 355 -11.69 6.97 -1.31
C PRO A 355 -12.84 5.98 -1.58
N PHE A 356 -12.54 4.77 -2.07
CA PHE A 356 -13.58 3.79 -2.37
C PHE A 356 -14.22 3.23 -1.10
N PHE A 357 -13.46 2.97 -0.03
CA PHE A 357 -14.08 2.60 1.25
C PHE A 357 -15.03 3.67 1.77
N PHE A 358 -14.64 4.95 1.67
CA PHE A 358 -15.54 6.04 2.04
C PHE A 358 -16.79 6.09 1.16
N ILE A 359 -16.66 5.95 -0.17
CA ILE A 359 -17.80 5.91 -1.09
C ILE A 359 -18.78 4.77 -0.74
N PHE A 360 -18.26 3.57 -0.48
CA PHE A 360 -19.09 2.41 -0.12
C PHE A 360 -19.70 2.53 1.27
N PHE A 361 -19.05 3.22 2.20
CA PHE A 361 -19.63 3.59 3.49
C PHE A 361 -20.83 4.54 3.32
N ILE A 362 -20.70 5.58 2.50
CA ILE A 362 -21.83 6.49 2.20
C ILE A 362 -22.96 5.74 1.48
N ASN A 363 -22.62 4.83 0.56
CA ASN A 363 -23.62 3.97 -0.08
C ASN A 363 -24.34 3.07 0.92
N LEU A 364 -23.63 2.49 1.91
CA LEU A 364 -24.23 1.68 2.97
C LEU A 364 -25.28 2.49 3.76
N ILE A 365 -24.93 3.71 4.18
CA ILE A 365 -25.86 4.62 4.86
C ILE A 365 -27.07 4.95 3.97
N TYR A 366 -26.83 5.28 2.70
CA TYR A 366 -27.89 5.63 1.75
C TYR A 366 -28.89 4.47 1.58
N VAL A 367 -28.38 3.26 1.34
CA VAL A 367 -29.21 2.05 1.19
C VAL A 367 -29.97 1.77 2.48
N PHE A 368 -29.33 1.89 3.65
CA PHE A 368 -30.00 1.72 4.94
C PHE A 368 -31.18 2.69 5.11
N ILE A 369 -30.98 3.99 4.85
CA ILE A 369 -32.03 5.00 4.97
C ILE A 369 -33.18 4.74 4.00
N LYS A 370 -32.90 4.32 2.76
CA LYS A 370 -33.94 4.07 1.74
C LYS A 370 -34.66 2.73 1.89
N SER A 371 -34.12 1.82 2.70
CA SER A 371 -34.63 0.47 2.87
C SER A 371 -35.88 0.39 3.75
N SER A 372 -36.68 -0.67 3.53
CA SER A 372 -37.79 -1.04 4.41
C SER A 372 -37.30 -1.39 5.83
N LYS A 373 -38.20 -1.39 6.83
CA LYS A 373 -37.84 -1.78 8.22
C LYS A 373 -37.19 -3.16 8.30
N LYS A 374 -37.72 -4.17 7.59
CA LYS A 374 -37.15 -5.54 7.57
C LYS A 374 -35.75 -5.55 6.96
N THR A 375 -35.57 -4.88 5.84
CA THR A 375 -34.27 -4.78 5.16
C THR A 375 -33.24 -4.02 6.00
N ARG A 376 -33.65 -2.97 6.73
CA ARG A 376 -32.77 -2.26 7.67
C ARG A 376 -32.26 -3.16 8.79
N VAL A 377 -33.13 -3.98 9.39
CA VAL A 377 -32.73 -4.96 10.41
C VAL A 377 -31.72 -5.95 9.82
N PHE A 378 -31.97 -6.46 8.62
CA PHE A 378 -31.03 -7.36 7.94
C PHE A 378 -29.67 -6.70 7.69
N ILE A 379 -29.65 -5.45 7.18
CA ILE A 379 -28.41 -4.70 6.94
C ILE A 379 -27.67 -4.49 8.26
N ALA A 380 -28.36 -4.12 9.34
CA ALA A 380 -27.72 -3.89 10.64
C ALA A 380 -27.10 -5.18 11.21
N LEU A 381 -27.83 -6.29 11.21
CA LEU A 381 -27.31 -7.58 11.69
C LEU A 381 -26.15 -8.09 10.84
N SER A 382 -26.26 -8.01 9.51
CA SER A 382 -25.18 -8.41 8.60
C SER A 382 -23.95 -7.51 8.78
N SER A 383 -24.15 -6.21 8.94
CA SER A 383 -23.06 -5.25 9.20
C SER A 383 -22.36 -5.56 10.51
N PHE A 384 -23.12 -5.83 11.57
CA PHE A 384 -22.58 -6.23 12.87
C PHE A 384 -21.75 -7.51 12.77
N MET A 385 -22.28 -8.55 12.10
CA MET A 385 -21.55 -9.81 11.92
C MET A 385 -20.27 -9.65 11.09
N ILE A 386 -20.32 -8.88 10.01
CA ILE A 386 -19.13 -8.62 9.19
C ILE A 386 -18.10 -7.82 9.98
N LEU A 387 -18.51 -6.77 10.71
CA LEU A 387 -17.60 -6.00 11.56
C LEU A 387 -16.96 -6.88 12.64
N LEU A 388 -17.72 -7.76 13.26
CA LEU A 388 -17.22 -8.72 14.24
C LEU A 388 -16.14 -9.63 13.61
N LEU A 389 -16.40 -10.17 12.42
CA LEU A 389 -15.41 -10.96 11.68
C LEU A 389 -14.19 -10.16 11.21
N LEU A 390 -14.32 -8.85 10.99
CA LEU A 390 -13.20 -8.00 10.57
C LEU A 390 -12.37 -7.50 11.75
N THR A 391 -12.92 -7.43 12.97
CA THR A 391 -12.30 -6.72 14.10
C THR A 391 -11.97 -7.59 15.31
N MET A 392 -12.64 -8.74 15.48
CA MET A 392 -12.39 -9.64 16.62
C MET A 392 -11.18 -10.53 16.36
N TRP A 393 -10.04 -9.91 16.12
CA TRP A 393 -8.75 -10.58 15.98
C TRP A 393 -7.70 -9.82 16.78
N ARG A 394 -6.79 -10.56 17.41
CA ARG A 394 -5.55 -10.04 17.98
C ARG A 394 -4.40 -10.95 17.58
N VAL A 395 -3.19 -10.40 17.61
CA VAL A 395 -1.96 -11.15 17.34
C VAL A 395 -1.13 -11.14 18.61
N ASP A 396 -0.80 -12.32 19.12
CA ASP A 396 0.07 -12.45 20.29
C ASP A 396 1.30 -13.30 19.96
N PHE A 397 2.34 -13.11 20.78
CA PHE A 397 3.46 -14.02 20.86
C PHE A 397 3.12 -15.18 21.81
N VAL A 398 3.10 -16.39 21.29
CA VAL A 398 2.86 -17.62 22.05
C VAL A 398 4.19 -18.37 22.22
N PRO A 399 4.78 -18.40 23.43
CA PRO A 399 6.03 -19.12 23.67
C PRO A 399 5.88 -20.61 23.36
N LEU A 400 6.93 -21.21 22.81
CA LEU A 400 7.02 -22.67 22.70
C LEU A 400 7.02 -23.33 24.09
N PRO A 401 6.57 -24.59 24.19
CA PRO A 401 6.72 -25.39 25.41
C PRO A 401 8.18 -25.46 25.87
N ALA A 402 8.41 -25.59 27.18
CA ALA A 402 9.75 -25.57 27.77
C ALA A 402 10.73 -26.58 27.13
N TYR A 403 10.25 -27.74 26.69
CA TYR A 403 11.08 -28.77 26.04
C TYR A 403 11.52 -28.40 24.61
N GLU A 404 10.89 -27.40 23.98
CA GLU A 404 11.26 -26.87 22.65
C GLU A 404 12.04 -25.55 22.74
N GLN A 405 12.21 -24.99 23.94
CA GLN A 405 13.00 -23.78 24.21
C GLN A 405 14.50 -24.09 24.11
N THR A 406 14.98 -24.18 22.87
CA THR A 406 16.36 -24.56 22.56
C THR A 406 17.31 -23.38 22.36
N ALA A 407 16.80 -22.14 22.29
CA ALA A 407 17.64 -20.96 22.10
C ALA A 407 18.34 -20.57 23.40
N TYR A 408 19.64 -20.24 23.33
CA TYR A 408 20.42 -19.81 24.50
C TYR A 408 21.50 -18.79 24.12
N PHE A 409 21.87 -17.95 25.08
CA PHE A 409 23.00 -17.05 24.92
C PHE A 409 24.31 -17.85 24.94
N ARG A 410 25.09 -17.73 23.87
CA ARG A 410 26.48 -18.20 23.83
C ARG A 410 27.42 -17.14 24.41
N THR A 411 27.15 -15.88 24.09
CA THR A 411 27.82 -14.70 24.64
C THR A 411 26.78 -13.60 24.87
N ALA A 412 27.19 -12.44 25.39
CA ALA A 412 26.29 -11.29 25.51
C ALA A 412 25.73 -10.79 24.17
N HIS A 413 26.34 -11.12 23.03
CA HIS A 413 25.90 -10.65 21.71
C HIS A 413 25.65 -11.80 20.73
N GLU A 414 25.61 -13.04 21.21
CA GLU A 414 25.38 -14.22 20.38
C GLU A 414 24.34 -15.13 21.01
N ILE A 415 23.28 -15.42 20.25
CA ILE A 415 22.27 -16.43 20.60
C ILE A 415 22.37 -17.58 19.61
N ASP A 416 22.64 -18.78 20.10
CA ASP A 416 22.52 -19.99 19.29
C ASP A 416 21.06 -20.47 19.31
N ILE A 417 20.57 -20.88 18.14
CA ILE A 417 19.20 -21.33 17.87
C ILE A 417 19.32 -22.72 17.23
N PRO A 418 19.53 -23.80 18.01
CA PRO A 418 19.91 -25.12 17.48
C PRO A 418 18.94 -25.69 16.43
N ASN A 419 17.65 -25.39 16.58
CA ASN A 419 16.60 -25.85 15.65
C ASN A 419 16.26 -24.81 14.56
N GLY A 420 16.86 -23.62 14.61
CA GLY A 420 16.59 -22.50 13.70
C GLY A 420 15.18 -21.92 13.84
N LEU A 421 14.80 -21.07 12.87
CA LEU A 421 13.44 -20.56 12.69
C LEU A 421 12.86 -21.16 11.40
N THR A 422 12.15 -22.27 11.54
CA THR A 422 11.70 -23.14 10.44
C THR A 422 10.37 -22.71 9.80
N THR A 423 9.66 -21.74 10.37
CA THR A 423 8.41 -21.19 9.81
C THR A 423 8.41 -19.66 9.78
N TYR A 424 7.54 -19.06 8.95
CA TYR A 424 7.39 -17.60 8.87
C TYR A 424 6.75 -17.00 10.14
N ALA A 425 6.03 -17.80 10.92
CA ALA A 425 5.38 -17.33 12.13
C ALA A 425 6.29 -17.44 13.36
N GLN A 426 7.46 -18.07 13.26
CA GLN A 426 8.37 -18.20 14.38
C GLN A 426 9.11 -16.89 14.67
N ALA A 427 9.26 -16.62 15.95
CA ALA A 427 9.98 -15.46 16.45
C ALA A 427 10.80 -15.81 17.69
N ILE A 428 11.77 -14.95 17.99
CA ILE A 428 12.60 -15.01 19.21
C ILE A 428 12.38 -13.74 19.99
N ARG A 429 11.91 -13.88 21.23
CA ARG A 429 11.82 -12.79 22.18
C ARG A 429 13.10 -12.74 23.02
N VAL A 430 13.75 -11.59 23.06
CA VAL A 430 15.01 -11.39 23.79
C VAL A 430 14.83 -10.20 24.72
N GLN A 431 15.12 -10.39 26.02
CA GLN A 431 15.11 -9.29 26.98
C GLN A 431 16.41 -8.50 26.92
N ALA A 432 16.33 -7.21 26.60
CA ALA A 432 17.48 -6.37 26.34
C ALA A 432 17.15 -4.88 26.49
N LYS A 433 18.19 -4.05 26.56
CA LYS A 433 18.13 -2.59 26.46
C LYS A 433 18.84 -2.14 25.18
N GLY A 434 18.23 -1.21 24.46
CA GLY A 434 18.78 -0.60 23.25
C GLY A 434 17.88 0.52 22.75
N SER A 435 18.37 1.40 21.88
CA SER A 435 17.50 2.34 21.19
C SER A 435 16.69 1.62 20.11
N PHE A 436 15.69 2.31 19.55
CA PHE A 436 14.96 1.78 18.40
C PHE A 436 15.91 1.48 17.25
N GLU A 437 16.83 2.40 16.93
CA GLU A 437 17.79 2.27 15.83
C GLU A 437 18.74 1.10 16.05
N SER A 438 19.24 0.94 17.28
CA SER A 438 20.06 -0.20 17.67
C SER A 438 19.35 -1.53 17.38
N ILE A 439 18.11 -1.65 17.86
CA ILE A 439 17.29 -2.87 17.70
C ILE A 439 16.82 -3.06 16.26
N ASN A 440 16.52 -1.99 15.54
CA ASN A 440 15.95 -2.09 14.21
C ASN A 440 17.01 -2.21 13.11
N ASP A 441 18.31 -1.99 13.31
CA ASP A 441 19.26 -2.01 12.18
C ASP A 441 20.49 -2.90 12.40
N ASN A 442 20.79 -3.36 13.63
CA ASN A 442 22.09 -3.98 13.96
C ASN A 442 22.05 -5.50 14.23
N HIS A 443 21.17 -6.27 13.57
CA HIS A 443 21.11 -7.72 13.77
C HIS A 443 21.49 -8.53 12.54
N SER A 444 22.11 -9.69 12.75
CA SER A 444 22.43 -10.64 11.67
C SER A 444 22.11 -12.06 12.10
N VAL A 445 21.43 -12.82 11.23
CA VAL A 445 21.12 -14.24 11.48
C VAL A 445 21.89 -15.11 10.49
N PHE A 446 22.61 -16.08 11.03
CA PHE A 446 23.39 -17.07 10.31
C PHE A 446 22.70 -18.42 10.45
N ILE A 447 22.44 -19.13 9.35
CA ILE A 447 21.92 -20.50 9.39
C ILE A 447 22.93 -21.43 8.69
N GLN A 448 23.19 -22.60 9.28
CA GLN A 448 24.08 -23.63 8.74
C GLN A 448 25.49 -23.13 8.36
N ALA A 449 26.18 -22.41 9.26
CA ALA A 449 27.60 -22.04 9.16
C ALA A 449 28.06 -21.28 7.88
N GLY A 450 27.16 -20.82 7.01
CA GLY A 450 27.58 -20.25 5.71
C GLY A 450 26.60 -19.34 4.96
N GLN A 451 25.47 -18.91 5.54
CA GLN A 451 24.59 -17.95 4.87
C GLN A 451 24.25 -16.76 5.76
N ILE A 452 24.79 -15.58 5.40
CA ILE A 452 24.34 -14.28 5.93
C ILE A 452 22.92 -14.07 5.41
N ARG A 453 21.94 -14.04 6.31
CA ARG A 453 20.59 -13.58 5.96
C ARG A 453 20.48 -12.12 6.33
N SER A 454 20.41 -11.29 5.30
CA SER A 454 20.29 -9.85 5.42
C SER A 454 19.07 -9.48 6.24
N PHE A 455 19.33 -8.58 7.19
CA PHE A 455 18.33 -7.83 7.93
C PHE A 455 17.35 -7.14 6.95
N ASN A 456 16.07 -7.03 7.31
CA ASN A 456 14.95 -6.54 6.47
C ASN A 456 14.46 -7.46 5.32
N HIS A 457 15.21 -8.48 4.89
CA HIS A 457 14.73 -9.39 3.83
C HIS A 457 14.26 -10.75 4.36
N ASN A 458 14.87 -11.23 5.43
CA ASN A 458 14.64 -12.57 5.97
C ASN A 458 14.05 -12.55 7.37
N VAL A 459 14.56 -11.64 8.19
CA VAL A 459 14.23 -11.47 9.59
C VAL A 459 14.18 -9.99 9.90
N LYS A 460 13.44 -9.64 10.94
CA LYS A 460 13.40 -8.27 11.45
C LYS A 460 13.28 -8.25 12.95
N ALA A 461 13.97 -7.32 13.59
CA ALA A 461 13.91 -7.13 15.04
C ALA A 461 13.11 -5.87 15.35
N TRP A 462 12.23 -5.98 16.34
CA TRP A 462 11.36 -4.89 16.78
C TRP A 462 11.50 -4.67 18.27
N PRO A 463 11.58 -3.41 18.74
CA PRO A 463 11.54 -3.15 20.16
C PRO A 463 10.18 -3.54 20.74
N ILE A 464 10.23 -4.18 21.90
CA ILE A 464 9.08 -4.53 22.70
C ILE A 464 9.34 -4.10 24.15
N ASN A 465 8.32 -4.12 24.99
CA ASN A 465 8.49 -3.82 26.41
C ASN A 465 9.52 -4.78 27.05
N GLY A 466 10.66 -4.22 27.47
CA GLY A 466 11.76 -4.94 28.12
C GLY A 466 12.70 -5.69 27.18
N GLY A 467 12.67 -5.45 25.86
CA GLY A 467 13.55 -6.16 24.94
C GLY A 467 13.26 -5.94 23.46
N PHE A 468 13.52 -6.97 22.66
CA PHE A 468 13.13 -7.01 21.25
C PHE A 468 12.53 -8.36 20.85
N LEU A 469 11.74 -8.34 19.78
CA LEU A 469 11.18 -9.50 19.10
C LEU A 469 11.84 -9.62 17.73
N LEU A 470 12.57 -10.71 17.48
CA LEU A 470 13.09 -11.04 16.17
C LEU A 470 12.11 -11.97 15.45
N GLU A 471 11.49 -11.49 14.39
CA GLU A 471 10.51 -12.20 13.59
C GLU A 471 11.15 -12.76 12.33
N SER A 472 10.72 -13.95 11.93
CA SER A 472 11.00 -14.43 10.58
C SER A 472 10.01 -13.80 9.59
N LEU A 473 10.51 -13.29 8.46
CA LEU A 473 9.64 -12.73 7.41
C LEU A 473 9.22 -13.79 6.38
N ARG A 474 9.89 -14.95 6.38
CA ARG A 474 9.65 -16.06 5.45
C ARG A 474 10.05 -17.39 6.07
N LYS A 475 9.71 -18.50 5.40
CA LYS A 475 10.30 -19.79 5.78
C LYS A 475 11.82 -19.75 5.61
N LEU A 476 12.59 -19.92 6.69
CA LEU A 476 14.04 -20.08 6.60
C LEU A 476 14.40 -21.58 6.46
N PRO A 477 15.57 -21.92 5.88
CA PRO A 477 16.08 -23.28 5.83
C PRO A 477 16.14 -23.87 7.22
N SER A 478 15.81 -25.15 7.31
CA SER A 478 15.94 -25.92 8.55
C SER A 478 17.41 -26.07 8.94
N GLY A 479 17.71 -26.01 10.23
CA GLY A 479 19.04 -26.26 10.77
C GLY A 479 19.45 -25.23 11.83
N PRO A 480 20.61 -25.43 12.46
CA PRO A 480 21.09 -24.56 13.52
C PRO A 480 21.32 -23.14 12.99
N GLY A 481 20.76 -22.19 13.71
CA GLY A 481 20.94 -20.77 13.51
C GLY A 481 21.80 -20.13 14.60
N ARG A 482 22.40 -18.99 14.29
CA ARG A 482 23.00 -18.07 15.25
C ARG A 482 22.52 -16.66 14.95
N LEU A 483 22.02 -15.98 15.98
CA LEU A 483 21.69 -14.56 15.95
C LEU A 483 22.86 -13.79 16.57
N LEU A 484 23.43 -12.87 15.80
CA LEU A 484 24.32 -11.83 16.29
C LEU A 484 23.49 -10.59 16.63
N ILE A 485 23.67 -10.12 17.86
CA ILE A 485 23.04 -8.93 18.40
C ILE A 485 24.02 -7.76 18.25
N GLY A 486 23.54 -6.58 17.87
CA GLY A 486 24.33 -5.36 17.82
C GLY A 486 25.06 -5.07 19.13
N ASN A 487 26.27 -4.50 19.03
CA ASN A 487 27.10 -4.18 20.20
C ASN A 487 26.48 -3.10 21.11
N ASP A 488 25.55 -2.32 20.57
CA ASP A 488 24.80 -1.25 21.24
C ASP A 488 23.53 -1.75 21.96
N ILE A 489 23.27 -3.06 21.92
CA ILE A 489 22.17 -3.70 22.64
C ILE A 489 22.74 -4.51 23.80
N THR A 490 22.24 -4.27 25.00
CA THR A 490 22.68 -4.96 26.22
C THR A 490 21.60 -5.93 26.69
N PRO A 491 21.79 -7.25 26.60
CA PRO A 491 20.83 -8.20 27.18
C PRO A 491 20.68 -8.03 28.68
N ILE A 492 19.50 -8.34 29.19
CA ILE A 492 19.26 -8.36 30.63
C ILE A 492 19.93 -9.61 31.23
N VAL A 493 20.77 -9.39 32.25
CA VAL A 493 21.49 -10.47 32.95
C VAL A 493 20.51 -11.50 33.51
N GLY A 494 20.78 -12.78 33.24
CA GLY A 494 19.93 -13.89 33.71
C GLY A 494 18.67 -14.13 32.88
N SER A 495 18.41 -13.33 31.84
CA SER A 495 17.31 -13.59 30.91
C SER A 495 17.67 -14.72 29.94
N VAL A 496 16.65 -15.46 29.49
CA VAL A 496 16.77 -16.53 28.49
C VAL A 496 15.98 -16.12 27.25
N PRO A 497 16.54 -16.27 26.03
CA PRO A 497 15.78 -16.05 24.79
C PRO A 497 14.60 -17.01 24.72
N GLN A 498 13.42 -16.50 24.36
CA GLN A 498 12.22 -17.32 24.24
C GLN A 498 11.86 -17.51 22.77
N LEU A 499 11.83 -18.76 22.32
CA LEU A 499 11.24 -19.14 21.04
C LEU A 499 9.72 -19.17 21.16
N GLY A 500 9.03 -18.78 20.10
CA GLY A 500 7.57 -18.81 20.04
C GLY A 500 7.03 -18.60 18.64
N TYR A 501 5.70 -18.52 18.57
CA TYR A 501 4.96 -18.20 17.36
C TYR A 501 4.22 -16.87 17.49
N ILE A 502 4.16 -16.13 16.40
CA ILE A 502 3.25 -15.00 16.19
C ILE A 502 1.97 -15.57 15.63
N VAL A 503 0.91 -15.59 16.44
CA VAL A 503 -0.35 -16.26 16.09
C VAL A 503 -1.48 -15.25 16.10
N PRO A 504 -2.25 -15.11 15.00
CA PRO A 504 -3.53 -14.46 15.04
C PRO A 504 -4.57 -15.40 15.65
N HIS A 505 -5.35 -14.94 16.63
CA HIS A 505 -6.53 -15.64 17.12
C HIS A 505 -7.73 -14.73 17.21
N PHE A 506 -8.89 -15.38 17.13
CA PHE A 506 -10.17 -14.72 17.29
C PHE A 506 -10.34 -14.27 18.74
N GLY A 507 -10.60 -12.99 18.96
CA GLY A 507 -10.67 -12.40 20.30
C GLY A 507 -10.80 -10.89 20.26
N LEU A 508 -11.08 -10.29 21.42
CA LEU A 508 -11.16 -8.82 21.52
C LEU A 508 -9.78 -8.21 21.19
N PRO A 509 -9.74 -7.19 20.32
CA PRO A 509 -8.48 -6.53 19.99
C PRO A 509 -7.96 -5.72 21.18
N CYS A 510 -6.64 -5.72 21.37
CA CYS A 510 -6.00 -4.87 22.36
C CYS A 510 -5.87 -3.46 21.79
N LEU A 511 -6.71 -2.53 22.23
CA LEU A 511 -6.71 -1.15 21.72
C LEU A 511 -5.83 -0.19 22.54
N HIS A 512 -5.19 -0.66 23.61
CA HIS A 512 -4.40 0.16 24.52
C HIS A 512 -3.00 -0.44 24.76
N ARG A 513 -2.00 0.44 24.83
CA ARG A 513 -0.57 0.09 24.99
C ARG A 513 -0.26 -0.61 26.32
N ASP A 514 -0.99 -0.25 27.38
CA ASP A 514 -0.74 -0.70 28.76
C ASP A 514 -1.64 -1.85 29.23
N VAL A 515 -2.53 -2.34 28.36
CA VAL A 515 -3.45 -3.43 28.72
C VAL A 515 -2.76 -4.75 28.40
N GLY A 516 -2.23 -5.41 29.44
CA GLY A 516 -1.85 -6.81 29.36
C GLY A 516 -3.05 -7.68 28.97
N PRO A 517 -2.84 -8.96 28.61
CA PRO A 517 -3.87 -9.86 28.06
C PRO A 517 -5.09 -10.13 28.97
N TYR A 518 -5.18 -9.50 30.14
CA TYR A 518 -6.21 -9.69 31.17
C TYR A 518 -6.96 -8.43 31.60
N THR A 519 -6.72 -7.26 31.02
CA THR A 519 -7.52 -6.07 31.36
C THR A 519 -8.66 -5.91 30.35
N VAL A 520 -9.79 -6.53 30.68
CA VAL A 520 -11.06 -6.34 30.00
C VAL A 520 -11.56 -4.92 30.31
N LEU A 521 -11.92 -4.16 29.26
CA LEU A 521 -12.78 -2.97 29.39
C LEU A 521 -14.23 -3.42 29.56
#